data_AF-R7BJR4-F1
#
_entry.id   AF-R7BJR4-F1
#
_cell.length_a   1.000
_cell.length_b   1.000
_cell.length_c   1.000
_cell.angle_alpha   90.00
_cell.angle_beta   90.00
_cell.angle_gamma   90.00
#
_symmetry.space_group_name_H-M   'P 1'
#
loop_
_entity.id
_entity.type
_entity.pdbx_description
1 polymer ?
#
loop_
_entity_poly.entity_id
_entity_poly.type
_entity_poly.pdbx_seq_one_letter_code
_entity_poly.pdbx_strand_id
1 'polypeptide(L)'
;MDRDCITISFSVRSSVGSAKQALADKLRYLIEFFGGEYVETGCYPEWAYRPESAFRDKAVKLYEDMFNEKANVCVIHAGLECGLFAEKLPELDMISIGPDMKDIHTPSEKLNIKSVEKVWKYLTALLGSMK
;
A
#
# COMPACT_ATOMS: atom_id res chain seq x y z
N MET A 1 -38.08 3.76 2.57
CA MET A 1 -37.07 3.35 3.57
C MET A 1 -37.65 3.69 4.92
N ASP A 2 -38.32 2.72 5.53
CA ASP A 2 -39.06 2.91 6.78
C ASP A 2 -38.18 2.39 7.94
N ARG A 3 -38.00 3.26 8.96
CA ARG A 3 -37.63 3.01 10.38
C ARG A 3 -36.17 2.65 10.73
N ASP A 4 -35.56 3.57 11.49
CA ASP A 4 -34.40 3.45 12.39
C ASP A 4 -33.49 2.23 12.20
N CYS A 5 -32.52 2.34 11.29
CA CYS A 5 -31.44 1.37 11.16
C CYS A 5 -30.09 1.99 11.56
N ILE A 6 -29.21 1.17 12.15
CA ILE A 6 -27.82 1.55 12.45
C ILE A 6 -26.93 0.89 11.41
N THR A 7 -26.20 1.72 10.66
CA THR A 7 -25.17 1.25 9.72
C THR A 7 -23.80 1.43 10.34
N ILE A 8 -23.00 0.35 10.34
CA ILE A 8 -21.62 0.36 10.83
C ILE A 8 -20.71 -0.06 9.67
N SER A 9 -19.70 0.75 9.38
CA SER A 9 -18.75 0.50 8.29
C SER A 9 -17.35 0.28 8.84
N PHE A 10 -16.67 -0.75 8.33
CA PHE A 10 -15.30 -1.09 8.71
C PHE A 10 -14.39 -1.11 7.48
N SER A 11 -13.15 -0.65 7.64
CA SER A 11 -12.08 -0.86 6.66
C SER A 11 -11.05 -1.81 7.26
N VAL A 12 -11.14 -3.09 6.88
CA VAL A 12 -10.30 -4.15 7.44
C VAL A 12 -9.00 -4.26 6.63
N ARG A 13 -7.86 -4.28 7.32
CA ARG A 13 -6.52 -4.34 6.70
C ARG A 13 -5.64 -5.33 7.44
N SER A 14 -4.74 -5.98 6.70
CA SER A 14 -3.70 -6.86 7.22
C SER A 14 -2.60 -7.00 6.18
N SER A 15 -1.36 -7.21 6.60
CA SER A 15 -0.26 -7.65 5.74
C SER A 15 -0.29 -9.16 5.44
N VAL A 16 -1.24 -9.89 6.03
CA VAL A 16 -1.44 -11.33 5.88
C VAL A 16 -2.92 -11.59 5.55
N GLY A 17 -3.20 -12.17 4.38
CA GLY A 17 -4.56 -12.38 3.89
C GLY A 17 -5.44 -13.22 4.82
N SER A 18 -4.90 -14.30 5.40
CA SER A 18 -5.64 -15.14 6.35
C SER A 18 -6.04 -14.39 7.63
N ALA A 19 -5.18 -13.49 8.13
CA ALA A 19 -5.50 -12.66 9.29
C ALA A 19 -6.55 -11.59 8.96
N LYS A 20 -6.55 -11.04 7.72
CA LYS A 20 -7.61 -10.15 7.23
C LYS A 20 -8.95 -10.88 7.25
N GLN A 21 -8.99 -12.09 6.69
CA GLN A 21 -10.19 -12.92 6.63
C GLN A 21 -10.68 -13.28 8.03
N ALA A 22 -9.79 -13.71 8.92
CA ALA A 22 -10.16 -14.06 10.28
C ALA A 22 -10.77 -12.88 11.06
N LEU A 23 -10.35 -11.65 10.79
CA LEU A 23 -10.94 -10.45 11.39
C LEU A 23 -12.30 -10.11 10.75
N ALA A 24 -12.41 -10.19 9.41
CA ALA A 24 -13.66 -10.01 8.69
C ALA A 24 -14.73 -11.02 9.15
N ASP A 25 -14.35 -12.29 9.31
CA ASP A 25 -15.23 -13.34 9.81
C ASP A 25 -15.74 -13.05 11.22
N LYS A 26 -14.88 -12.56 12.12
CA LYS A 26 -15.30 -12.14 13.47
C LYS A 26 -16.32 -11.01 13.43
N LEU A 27 -16.12 -10.01 12.56
CA LEU A 27 -17.06 -8.90 12.40
C LEU A 27 -18.40 -9.40 11.86
N ARG A 28 -18.38 -10.24 10.82
CA ARG A 28 -19.57 -10.89 10.26
C ARG A 28 -20.32 -11.66 11.33
N TYR A 29 -19.64 -12.52 12.09
CA TYR A 29 -20.27 -13.31 13.15
C TYR A 29 -20.95 -12.43 14.21
N LEU A 30 -20.33 -11.31 14.61
CA LEU A 30 -20.95 -10.39 15.57
C LEU A 30 -22.22 -9.74 15.01
N ILE A 31 -22.20 -9.28 13.76
CA ILE A 31 -23.36 -8.65 13.13
C ILE A 31 -24.51 -9.66 12.96
N GLU A 32 -24.21 -10.85 12.44
CA GLU A 32 -25.19 -11.92 12.27
C GLU A 32 -25.76 -12.39 13.63
N PHE A 33 -24.93 -12.47 14.67
CA PHE A 33 -25.35 -12.85 16.02
C PHE A 33 -26.41 -11.91 16.60
N PHE A 34 -26.36 -10.61 16.28
CA PHE A 34 -27.38 -9.63 16.67
C PHE A 34 -28.56 -9.53 15.68
N GLY A 35 -28.61 -10.39 14.66
CA GLY A 35 -29.68 -10.40 13.65
C GLY A 35 -29.54 -9.32 12.58
N GLY A 36 -28.36 -8.72 12.43
CA GLY A 36 -28.07 -7.74 11.38
C GLY A 36 -27.66 -8.39 10.06
N GLU A 37 -27.68 -7.59 9.00
CA GLU A 37 -27.17 -7.97 7.67
C GLU A 37 -25.72 -7.49 7.49
N TYR A 38 -24.92 -8.26 6.76
CA TYR A 38 -23.53 -7.93 6.47
C TYR A 38 -23.24 -7.99 4.97
N VAL A 39 -22.44 -7.04 4.48
CA VAL A 39 -21.96 -6.99 3.10
C VAL A 39 -20.46 -6.69 3.11
N GLU A 40 -19.69 -7.52 2.39
CA GLU A 40 -18.28 -7.27 2.12
C GLU A 40 -18.11 -6.73 0.69
N THR A 41 -17.33 -5.67 0.53
CA THR A 41 -16.99 -5.11 -0.78
C THR A 41 -15.54 -4.63 -0.80
N GLY A 42 -14.98 -4.48 -2.00
CA GLY A 42 -13.66 -3.85 -2.17
C GLY A 42 -12.50 -4.67 -1.62
N CYS A 43 -12.61 -6.00 -1.60
CA CYS A 43 -11.51 -6.86 -1.17
C CYS A 43 -10.36 -6.77 -2.18
N TYR A 44 -9.15 -6.48 -1.69
CA TYR A 44 -7.90 -6.47 -2.46
C TYR A 44 -6.81 -7.24 -1.71
N PRO A 45 -5.86 -7.88 -2.42
CA PRO A 45 -4.78 -8.65 -1.83
C PRO A 45 -3.75 -7.77 -1.12
N GLU A 46 -3.02 -8.35 -0.18
CA GLU A 46 -1.83 -7.76 0.40
C GLU A 46 -0.68 -7.65 -0.63
N TRP A 47 0.28 -6.77 -0.33
CA TRP A 47 1.61 -6.82 -0.95
C TRP A 47 2.62 -7.28 0.09
N ALA A 48 2.90 -8.58 0.12
CA ALA A 48 3.83 -9.16 1.08
C ALA A 48 5.28 -8.70 0.82
N TYR A 49 6.03 -8.47 1.89
CA TYR A 49 7.46 -8.13 1.78
C TYR A 49 8.23 -9.29 1.16
N ARG A 50 8.94 -9.01 0.07
CA ARG A 50 9.85 -9.96 -0.58
C ARG A 50 11.25 -9.83 0.03
N PRO A 51 11.79 -10.82 0.76
CA PRO A 51 13.11 -10.71 1.38
C PRO A 51 14.23 -10.46 0.37
N GLU A 52 14.18 -11.17 -0.76
CA GLU A 52 15.17 -11.09 -1.83
C GLU A 52 14.59 -10.32 -3.02
N SER A 53 15.15 -9.15 -3.33
CA SER A 53 14.70 -8.31 -4.43
C SER A 53 15.91 -7.62 -5.06
N ALA A 54 16.38 -8.20 -6.17
CA ALA A 54 17.53 -7.67 -6.89
C ALA A 54 17.23 -6.25 -7.41
N PHE A 55 15.99 -5.97 -7.79
CA PHE A 55 15.57 -4.64 -8.24
C PHE A 55 15.60 -3.63 -7.10
N ARG A 56 15.05 -3.97 -5.92
CA ARG A 56 15.12 -3.10 -4.73
C ARG A 56 16.55 -2.82 -4.34
N ASP A 57 17.41 -3.84 -4.28
CA ASP A 57 18.78 -3.68 -3.82
C ASP A 57 19.57 -2.76 -4.77
N LYS A 58 19.36 -2.89 -6.09
CA LYS A 58 19.91 -1.97 -7.10
C LYS A 58 19.38 -0.54 -6.93
N ALA A 59 18.08 -0.40 -6.70
CA ALA A 59 17.42 0.90 -6.53
C ALA A 59 17.94 1.62 -5.26
N VAL A 60 17.98 0.92 -4.12
CA VAL A 60 18.52 1.43 -2.85
C VAL A 60 19.97 1.90 -3.00
N LYS A 61 20.82 1.09 -3.64
CA LYS A 61 22.21 1.46 -3.90
C LYS A 61 22.31 2.73 -4.75
N LEU A 62 21.55 2.82 -5.84
CA LEU A 62 21.54 4.00 -6.70
C LEU A 62 21.09 5.25 -5.94
N TYR A 63 20.09 5.14 -5.07
CA TYR A 63 19.64 6.25 -4.24
C TYR A 63 20.78 6.76 -3.34
N GLU A 64 21.49 5.84 -2.68
CA GLU A 64 22.62 6.18 -1.80
C GLU A 64 23.76 6.82 -2.60
N ASP A 65 24.09 6.31 -3.79
CA ASP A 65 25.12 6.88 -4.67
C ASP A 65 24.76 8.31 -5.14
N MET A 66 23.47 8.57 -5.42
CA MET A 66 23.00 9.87 -5.92
C MET A 66 22.90 10.96 -4.85
N PHE A 67 22.49 10.59 -3.65
CA PHE A 67 22.14 11.55 -2.60
C PHE A 67 23.06 11.50 -1.40
N ASN A 68 24.01 10.55 -1.34
CA ASN A 68 24.87 10.31 -0.20
C ASN A 68 24.07 10.13 1.12
N GLU A 69 22.89 9.51 0.99
CA GLU A 69 21.89 9.31 2.03
C GLU A 69 21.28 7.91 1.87
N LYS A 70 21.10 7.18 2.97
CA LYS A 70 20.46 5.86 2.91
C LYS A 70 18.96 5.99 2.59
N ALA A 71 18.50 5.22 1.61
CA ALA A 71 17.08 5.08 1.34
C ALA A 71 16.38 4.40 2.53
N ASN A 72 15.24 4.93 2.95
CA ASN A 72 14.40 4.28 3.96
C ASN A 72 13.50 3.23 3.27
N VAL A 73 13.79 1.96 3.48
CA VAL A 73 12.97 0.84 3.01
C VAL A 73 11.95 0.49 4.08
N CYS A 74 10.66 0.70 3.79
CA CYS A 74 9.60 0.46 4.75
C CYS A 74 8.44 -0.32 4.13
N VAL A 75 7.63 -0.91 5.02
CA VAL A 75 6.28 -1.41 4.71
C VAL A 75 5.30 -0.45 5.36
N ILE A 76 4.25 -0.08 4.64
CA ILE A 76 3.20 0.80 5.14
C ILE A 76 1.93 0.01 5.45
N HIS A 77 1.18 0.43 6.47
CA HIS A 77 -0.13 -0.15 6.77
C HIS A 77 -1.23 0.57 5.97
N ALA A 78 -1.12 0.50 4.64
CA ALA A 78 -2.05 1.08 3.68
C ALA A 78 -2.24 0.15 2.49
N GLY A 79 -3.20 0.45 1.63
CA GLY A 79 -3.37 -0.27 0.36
C GLY A 79 -2.50 0.36 -0.72
N LEU A 80 -1.74 -0.47 -1.43
CA LEU A 80 -1.05 -0.10 -2.67
C LEU A 80 -1.49 -1.07 -3.77
N GLU A 81 -1.62 -0.57 -4.99
CA GLU A 81 -1.98 -1.37 -6.17
C GLU A 81 -0.95 -2.47 -6.47
N CYS A 82 0.27 -2.36 -5.92
CA CYS A 82 1.29 -3.41 -5.94
C CYS A 82 0.78 -4.76 -5.42
N GLY A 83 -0.19 -4.79 -4.50
CA GLY A 83 -0.80 -6.06 -4.06
C GLY A 83 -1.51 -6.77 -5.21
N LEU A 84 -2.27 -6.02 -6.03
CA LEU A 84 -2.96 -6.55 -7.19
C LEU A 84 -1.96 -7.06 -8.24
N PHE A 85 -0.87 -6.32 -8.46
CA PHE A 85 0.19 -6.77 -9.37
C PHE A 85 0.90 -8.02 -8.86
N ALA A 86 1.18 -8.13 -7.56
CA ALA A 86 1.83 -9.30 -6.98
C ALA A 86 0.98 -10.57 -7.13
N GLU A 87 -0.35 -10.45 -6.97
CA GLU A 87 -1.27 -11.58 -7.17
C GLU A 87 -1.28 -12.08 -8.62
N LYS A 88 -1.29 -11.15 -9.59
CA LYS A 88 -1.37 -11.49 -11.02
C LYS A 88 -0.02 -11.81 -11.66
N LEU A 89 1.07 -11.24 -11.14
CA LEU A 89 2.43 -11.37 -11.63
C LEU A 89 3.36 -11.75 -10.46
N PRO A 90 3.32 -13.00 -9.97
CA PRO A 90 4.04 -13.41 -8.76
C PRO A 90 5.55 -13.19 -8.83
N GLU A 91 6.13 -13.26 -10.03
CA GLU A 91 7.57 -13.08 -10.26
C GLU A 91 7.98 -11.61 -10.36
N LEU A 92 7.04 -10.68 -10.53
CA LEU A 92 7.32 -9.26 -10.72
C LEU A 92 8.08 -8.70 -9.51
N ASP A 93 9.32 -8.27 -9.75
CA ASP A 93 10.11 -7.54 -8.77
C ASP A 93 9.82 -6.04 -8.88
N MET A 94 9.38 -5.43 -7.78
CA MET A 94 8.85 -4.06 -7.80
C MET A 94 9.13 -3.31 -6.51
N ILE A 95 9.19 -1.99 -6.63
CA ILE A 95 9.26 -1.03 -5.53
C ILE A 95 8.19 0.04 -5.76
N SER A 96 7.77 0.70 -4.68
CA SER A 96 6.94 1.91 -4.76
C SER A 96 7.75 3.10 -4.24
N ILE A 97 7.75 4.20 -4.99
CA ILE A 97 8.46 5.43 -4.66
C ILE A 97 7.56 6.63 -4.97
N GLY A 98 7.75 7.73 -4.25
CA GLY A 98 6.97 8.95 -4.45
C GLY A 98 7.55 10.14 -3.72
N PRO A 99 7.07 11.36 -4.05
CA PRO A 99 7.48 12.58 -3.36
C PRO A 99 6.88 12.66 -1.95
N ASP A 100 7.39 13.57 -1.14
CA ASP A 100 6.84 13.82 0.19
C ASP A 100 5.47 14.49 0.07
N MET A 101 4.45 13.81 0.58
CA MET A 101 3.07 14.26 0.61
C MET A 101 2.59 14.41 2.05
N LYS A 102 1.70 15.36 2.29
CA LYS A 102 1.06 15.58 3.59
C LYS A 102 -0.44 15.77 3.42
N ASP A 103 -1.18 15.39 4.45
CA ASP A 103 -2.63 15.60 4.55
C ASP A 103 -3.39 14.95 3.37
N ILE A 104 -2.88 13.82 2.86
CA ILE A 104 -3.48 13.05 1.76
C ILE A 104 -4.92 12.67 2.08
N HIS A 105 -5.80 12.73 1.08
CA HIS A 105 -7.25 12.52 1.21
C HIS A 105 -7.98 13.61 2.01
N THR A 106 -7.41 14.81 2.13
CA THR A 106 -8.08 15.96 2.75
C THR A 106 -8.04 17.18 1.81
N PRO A 107 -8.91 18.18 2.01
CA PRO A 107 -8.80 19.45 1.29
C PRO A 107 -7.48 20.21 1.53
N SER A 108 -6.70 19.82 2.55
CA SER A 108 -5.38 20.39 2.86
C SER A 108 -4.21 19.63 2.23
N GLU A 109 -4.51 18.65 1.37
CA GLU A 109 -3.51 17.84 0.69
C GLU A 109 -2.49 18.71 -0.04
N LYS A 110 -1.21 18.43 0.23
CA LYS A 110 -0.10 19.20 -0.32
C LYS A 110 1.12 18.33 -0.52
N LEU A 111 1.98 18.79 -1.41
CA LEU A 111 3.09 18.02 -1.93
C LEU A 111 4.35 18.90 -1.98
N ASN A 112 5.49 18.35 -1.57
CA ASN A 112 6.74 19.11 -1.48
C ASN A 112 7.43 19.21 -2.85
N ILE A 113 7.51 20.42 -3.41
CA ILE A 113 8.08 20.68 -4.74
C ILE A 113 9.54 20.20 -4.87
N LYS A 114 10.38 20.41 -3.85
CA LYS A 114 11.79 19.94 -3.88
C LYS A 114 11.88 18.42 -3.90
N SER A 115 10.99 17.74 -3.18
CA SER A 115 10.94 16.27 -3.18
C SER A 115 10.51 15.71 -4.54
N VAL A 116 9.64 16.40 -5.30
CA VAL A 116 9.28 16.03 -6.67
C VAL A 116 10.51 16.02 -7.57
N GLU A 117 11.31 17.08 -7.50
CA GLU A 117 12.53 17.17 -8.29
C GLU A 117 13.51 16.04 -7.92
N LYS A 118 13.66 15.73 -6.63
CA LYS A 118 14.47 14.61 -6.14
C LYS A 118 13.99 13.28 -6.72
N VAL A 119 12.69 13.01 -6.66
CA VAL A 119 12.08 11.77 -7.19
C VAL A 119 12.21 11.68 -8.71
N TRP A 120 12.03 12.78 -9.43
CA TRP A 120 12.20 12.80 -10.89
C TRP A 120 13.63 12.47 -11.32
N LYS A 121 14.62 13.11 -10.68
CA LYS A 121 16.05 12.81 -10.91
C LYS A 121 16.37 11.35 -10.59
N TYR A 122 15.84 10.84 -9.48
CA TYR A 122 16.06 9.45 -9.09
C TYR A 122 15.40 8.45 -10.05
N LEU A 123 14.14 8.68 -10.45
CA LEU A 123 13.41 7.83 -11.39
C LEU A 123 14.12 7.76 -12.75
N THR A 124 14.51 8.91 -13.30
CA THR A 124 15.22 8.97 -14.59
C THR A 124 16.58 8.28 -14.53
N ALA A 125 17.34 8.45 -13.44
CA ALA A 125 18.58 7.74 -13.23
C ALA A 125 18.36 6.22 -13.08
N LEU A 126 17.32 5.80 -12.35
CA LEU A 126 16.97 4.40 -12.16
C LEU A 126 16.66 3.74 -13.50
N LEU A 127 15.80 4.35 -14.32
CA LEU A 127 15.49 3.89 -15.66
C LEU A 127 16.75 3.84 -16.55
N GLY A 128 17.60 4.88 -16.52
CA GLY A 128 18.85 4.91 -17.28
C GLY A 128 19.87 3.85 -16.83
N SER A 129 19.77 3.35 -15.60
CA SER A 129 20.61 2.27 -15.09
C SER A 129 20.12 0.88 -15.53
N MET A 130 18.88 0.76 -16.01
CA MET A 130 18.31 -0.50 -16.50
C MET A 130 18.86 -0.78 -17.89
N LYS A 131 19.47 -1.95 -18.06
CA LYS A 131 19.97 -2.47 -19.34
C LYS A 131 19.10 -3.63 -19.75
#